data_AF-A0A519DY01-F1
#
_entry.id   AF-A0A519DY01-F1
#
_cell.length_a   1.000
_cell.length_b   1.000
_cell.length_c   1.000
_cell.angle_alpha   90.00
_cell.angle_beta   90.00
_cell.angle_gamma   90.00
#
_symmetry.space_group_name_H-M   'P 1'
#
loop_
_entity.id
_entity.type
_entity.pdbx_description
1 polymer ?
#
loop_
_entity_poly.entity_id
_entity_poly.type
_entity_poly.pdbx_seq_one_letter_code
_entity_poly.pdbx_strand_id
1 'polypeptide(L)'
;MDIDPRPPRDLCVGTASGLLGGLIGAAAMTAFQAGLERVGITSGVRGMPSTERAAERVAKLTGRRLPRKRRPAAGEAVHYGMGSLVGGLYGAAAELQPRVTAGCGTVFGVAAATVVDETLVPAFRFGDPITRAPLQSHPYSYVSHLVYGAFTESARRFFRRFFGDVGTGAQLVREAKAQGVPVVAVKPADSRRTLLLAFLLGSTAGPRTSAPLTVASWAAKCGWIDVKDSPLAFLGSTHAVAVTTPMAIGELIVDKLPATPDRTDPPGLAARAVSGAISGAALAGGRSWPAAFAGAMGAVVATYAGYTLREKLSDALGHDFPVAAVEDFIAFGGATMVCLAQLGSNAADAAATPSDATDSYNDALSVLGWPHS
;
A
#
# COMPACT_ATOMS: atom_id res chain seq x y z
N MET A 1 -4.86 26.81 25.87
CA MET A 1 -4.26 26.51 24.55
C MET A 1 -4.86 25.18 24.13
N ASP A 2 -5.80 25.21 23.19
CA ASP A 2 -6.41 23.99 22.63
C ASP A 2 -5.32 23.22 21.88
N ILE A 3 -4.89 22.09 22.45
CA ILE A 3 -4.06 21.12 21.76
C ILE A 3 -5.04 20.33 20.89
N ASP A 4 -5.21 20.77 19.64
CA ASP A 4 -5.89 19.96 18.61
C ASP A 4 -5.17 18.60 18.55
N PRO A 5 -5.83 17.49 18.91
CA PRO A 5 -5.19 16.17 19.05
C PRO A 5 -4.79 15.55 17.70
N ARG A 6 -4.82 16.33 16.63
CA ARG A 6 -4.55 15.88 15.27
C ARG A 6 -3.06 15.99 14.95
N PRO A 7 -2.49 14.99 14.26
CA PRO A 7 -1.12 15.08 13.77
C PRO A 7 -0.97 16.34 12.89
N PRO A 8 0.20 16.99 12.90
CA PRO A 8 0.43 18.21 12.14
C PRO A 8 0.11 18.01 10.65
N ARG A 9 -0.41 19.08 10.03
CA ARG A 9 -0.74 19.10 8.60
C ARG A 9 0.49 18.75 7.78
N ASP A 10 0.37 17.74 6.94
CA ASP A 10 1.47 17.32 6.05
C ASP A 10 0.91 17.14 4.64
N LEU A 11 1.04 18.19 3.83
CA LEU A 11 0.55 18.20 2.46
C LEU A 11 1.22 17.14 1.60
N CYS A 12 2.51 16.84 1.85
CA CYS A 12 3.24 15.82 1.10
C CYS A 12 2.66 14.44 1.39
N VAL A 13 2.48 14.11 2.67
CA VAL A 13 1.89 12.82 3.08
C VAL A 13 0.43 12.73 2.64
N GLY A 14 -0.35 13.81 2.77
CA GLY A 14 -1.73 13.87 2.30
C GLY A 14 -1.85 13.63 0.80
N THR A 15 -1.02 14.31 0.00
CA THR A 15 -0.98 14.16 -1.47
C THR A 15 -0.53 12.74 -1.85
N ALA A 16 0.54 12.22 -1.25
CA ALA A 16 1.02 10.86 -1.52
C ALA A 16 -0.04 9.79 -1.19
N SER A 17 -0.71 9.93 -0.04
CA SER A 17 -1.82 9.07 0.36
C SER A 17 -2.98 9.16 -0.61
N GLY A 18 -3.25 10.37 -1.12
CA GLY A 18 -4.25 10.65 -2.13
C GLY A 18 -3.94 10.00 -3.48
N LEU A 19 -2.70 10.09 -3.96
CA LEU A 19 -2.25 9.46 -5.21
C LEU A 19 -2.47 7.95 -5.17
N LEU A 20 -2.02 7.30 -4.09
CA LEU A 20 -2.23 5.87 -3.88
C LEU A 20 -3.73 5.53 -3.72
N GLY A 21 -4.48 6.36 -3.00
CA GLY A 21 -5.92 6.18 -2.85
C GLY A 21 -6.67 6.31 -4.18
N GLY A 22 -6.30 7.27 -5.02
CA GLY A 22 -6.85 7.45 -6.36
C GLY A 22 -6.58 6.27 -7.28
N LEU A 23 -5.36 5.71 -7.21
CA LEU A 23 -5.00 4.51 -7.95
C LEU A 23 -5.85 3.30 -7.52
N ILE A 24 -6.00 3.08 -6.21
CA ILE A 24 -6.84 1.99 -5.67
C ILE A 24 -8.32 2.22 -6.01
N GLY A 25 -8.81 3.45 -5.92
CA GLY A 25 -10.18 3.79 -6.29
C GLY A 25 -10.47 3.50 -7.76
N ALA A 26 -9.53 3.83 -8.65
CA ALA A 26 -9.66 3.53 -10.07
C ALA A 26 -9.65 2.02 -10.34
N ALA A 27 -8.77 1.26 -9.68
CA ALA A 27 -8.79 -0.20 -9.78
C ALA A 27 -10.10 -0.82 -9.27
N ALA A 28 -10.62 -0.32 -8.14
CA ALA A 28 -11.90 -0.78 -7.59
C ALA A 28 -13.08 -0.46 -8.51
N MET A 29 -13.11 0.74 -9.09
CA MET A 29 -14.09 1.12 -10.11
C MET A 29 -14.01 0.20 -11.33
N THR A 30 -12.83 -0.05 -11.88
CA THR A 30 -12.63 -0.95 -13.03
C THR A 30 -13.13 -2.36 -12.72
N ALA A 31 -12.81 -2.89 -11.54
CA ALA A 31 -13.28 -4.21 -11.11
C ALA A 31 -14.81 -4.25 -10.96
N PHE A 32 -15.41 -3.18 -10.43
CA PHE A 32 -16.85 -3.04 -10.30
C PHE A 32 -17.54 -3.00 -11.67
N GLN A 33 -17.03 -2.21 -12.61
CA GLN A 33 -17.53 -2.13 -13.98
C GLN A 33 -17.42 -3.48 -14.71
N ALA A 34 -16.28 -4.17 -14.60
CA ALA A 34 -16.13 -5.52 -15.13
C ALA A 34 -17.12 -6.52 -14.49
N GLY A 35 -17.50 -6.32 -13.23
CA GLY A 35 -18.55 -7.08 -12.56
C GLY A 35 -19.94 -6.83 -13.17
N LEU A 36 -20.29 -5.56 -13.39
CA LEU A 36 -21.55 -5.16 -14.03
C LEU A 36 -21.67 -5.69 -15.46
N GLU A 37 -20.59 -5.65 -16.23
CA GLU A 37 -20.56 -6.16 -17.61
C GLU A 37 -20.85 -7.66 -17.67
N ARG A 38 -20.35 -8.46 -16.71
CA ARG A 38 -20.62 -9.90 -16.64
C ARG A 38 -22.10 -10.24 -16.42
N VAL A 39 -22.86 -9.32 -15.83
CA VAL A 39 -24.31 -9.46 -15.62
C VAL A 39 -25.13 -8.68 -16.66
N GLY A 40 -24.49 -8.19 -17.72
CA GLY A 40 -25.13 -7.50 -18.84
C GLY A 40 -25.45 -6.02 -18.62
N ILE A 41 -24.99 -5.42 -17.52
CA ILE A 41 -25.17 -4.00 -17.23
C ILE A 41 -23.98 -3.23 -17.80
N THR A 42 -24.23 -2.40 -18.81
CA THR A 42 -23.19 -1.59 -19.48
C THR A 42 -23.61 -0.12 -19.54
N SER A 43 -22.65 0.77 -19.75
CA SER A 43 -22.91 2.21 -19.92
C SER A 43 -23.76 2.54 -21.17
N GLY A 44 -23.86 1.61 -22.14
CA GLY A 44 -24.50 1.85 -23.44
C GLY A 44 -23.69 2.74 -24.41
N VAL A 45 -22.55 3.29 -23.96
CA VAL A 45 -21.69 4.12 -24.81
C VAL A 45 -21.00 3.24 -25.85
N ARG A 46 -21.10 3.61 -27.12
CA ARG A 46 -20.49 2.88 -28.24
C ARG A 46 -19.25 3.59 -28.77
N GLY A 47 -18.31 2.81 -29.29
CA GLY A 47 -17.10 3.31 -29.94
C GLY A 47 -15.90 3.35 -29.00
N MET A 48 -14.87 4.10 -29.42
CA MET A 48 -13.59 4.16 -28.70
C MET A 48 -13.76 4.83 -27.32
N PRO A 49 -13.28 4.20 -26.23
CA PRO A 49 -13.30 4.78 -24.88
C PRO A 49 -12.62 6.15 -24.80
N SER A 50 -13.09 6.99 -23.89
CA SER A 50 -12.57 8.35 -23.70
C SER A 50 -11.07 8.36 -23.34
N THR A 51 -10.63 7.39 -22.55
CA THR A 51 -9.23 7.24 -22.13
C THR A 51 -8.32 6.82 -23.28
N GLU A 52 -8.79 5.99 -24.21
CA GLU A 52 -8.06 5.66 -25.45
C GLU A 52 -7.94 6.87 -26.38
N ARG A 53 -8.99 7.68 -26.49
CA ARG A 53 -8.96 8.92 -27.27
C ARG A 53 -7.97 9.92 -26.69
N ALA A 54 -7.93 10.04 -25.36
CA ALA A 54 -6.96 10.86 -24.65
C ALA A 54 -5.52 10.35 -24.89
N ALA A 55 -5.28 9.04 -24.77
CA ALA A 55 -3.99 8.43 -25.07
C ALA A 55 -3.55 8.67 -26.52
N GLU A 56 -4.47 8.53 -27.49
CA GLU A 56 -4.19 8.80 -28.91
C GLU A 56 -3.87 10.28 -29.15
N ARG A 57 -4.54 11.21 -28.43
CA ARG A 57 -4.26 12.65 -28.54
C ARG A 57 -2.86 12.98 -28.01
N VAL A 58 -2.46 12.40 -26.88
CA VAL A 58 -1.11 12.56 -26.31
C VAL A 58 -0.04 11.99 -27.25
N ALA A 59 -0.28 10.81 -27.83
CA ALA A 59 0.64 10.23 -28.81
C ALA A 59 0.81 11.16 -30.02
N LYS A 60 -0.28 11.75 -30.52
CA LYS A 60 -0.23 12.70 -31.65
C LYS A 60 0.58 13.95 -31.33
N LEU A 61 0.54 14.46 -30.09
CA LEU A 61 1.36 15.61 -29.67
C LEU A 61 2.86 15.29 -29.71
N THR A 62 3.25 14.03 -29.56
CA THR A 62 4.66 13.58 -29.67
C THR A 62 5.04 13.16 -31.09
N GLY A 63 4.20 13.49 -32.09
CA GLY A 63 4.42 13.12 -33.49
C GLY A 63 4.23 11.64 -33.80
N ARG A 64 3.70 10.85 -32.85
CA ARG A 64 3.51 9.40 -32.98
C ARG A 64 2.03 9.04 -33.14
N ARG A 65 1.74 7.93 -33.83
CA ARG A 65 0.40 7.33 -33.84
C ARG A 65 0.41 6.08 -32.98
N LEU A 66 -0.61 5.93 -32.14
CA LEU A 66 -0.72 4.78 -31.26
C LEU A 66 -1.27 3.57 -32.03
N PRO A 67 -0.51 2.46 -32.18
CA PRO A 67 -0.97 1.26 -32.87
C PRO A 67 -2.24 0.71 -32.23
N ARG A 68 -3.20 0.20 -33.02
CA ARG A 68 -4.49 -0.31 -32.51
C ARG A 68 -4.32 -1.33 -31.39
N LYS A 69 -3.34 -2.22 -31.49
CA LYS A 69 -3.02 -3.25 -30.48
C LYS A 69 -2.61 -2.65 -29.12
N ARG A 70 -2.05 -1.44 -29.09
CA ARG A 70 -1.57 -0.76 -27.86
C ARG A 70 -2.57 0.25 -27.27
N ARG A 71 -3.68 0.52 -27.97
CA ARG A 71 -4.68 1.51 -27.52
C ARG A 71 -5.31 1.16 -26.18
N PRO A 72 -5.76 -0.10 -25.93
CA PRO A 72 -6.38 -0.45 -24.65
C PRO A 72 -5.43 -0.25 -23.48
N ALA A 73 -4.18 -0.73 -23.59
CA ALA A 73 -3.17 -0.56 -22.55
C ALA A 73 -2.84 0.91 -22.26
N ALA A 74 -2.74 1.75 -23.30
CA ALA A 74 -2.51 3.17 -23.10
C ALA A 74 -3.74 3.90 -22.52
N GLY A 75 -4.95 3.47 -22.88
CA GLY A 75 -6.18 3.95 -22.27
C GLY A 75 -6.26 3.59 -20.79
N GLU A 76 -5.91 2.35 -20.43
CA GLU A 76 -5.82 1.88 -19.04
C GLU A 76 -4.77 2.70 -18.25
N ALA A 77 -3.62 3.00 -18.84
CA ALA A 77 -2.60 3.86 -18.24
C ALA A 77 -3.12 5.30 -18.00
N VAL A 78 -3.83 5.89 -18.97
CA VAL A 78 -4.47 7.21 -18.79
C VAL A 78 -5.52 7.16 -17.69
N HIS A 79 -6.32 6.09 -17.63
CA HIS A 79 -7.37 5.91 -16.62
C HIS A 79 -6.78 5.90 -15.20
N TYR A 80 -5.81 5.01 -14.94
CA TYR A 80 -5.15 4.91 -13.64
C TYR A 80 -4.33 6.17 -13.30
N GLY A 81 -3.66 6.76 -14.28
CA GLY A 81 -2.90 7.99 -14.10
C GLY A 81 -3.79 9.16 -13.69
N MET A 82 -4.92 9.34 -14.36
CA MET A 82 -5.91 10.36 -14.02
C MET A 82 -6.55 10.08 -12.66
N GLY A 83 -6.95 8.83 -12.39
CA GLY A 83 -7.51 8.42 -11.10
C GLY A 83 -6.56 8.70 -9.94
N SER A 84 -5.28 8.38 -10.10
CA SER A 84 -4.20 8.70 -9.15
C SER A 84 -4.07 10.21 -8.95
N LEU A 85 -3.94 10.99 -10.04
CA LEU A 85 -3.80 12.46 -9.97
C LEU A 85 -4.98 13.12 -9.24
N VAL A 86 -6.21 12.76 -9.60
CA VAL A 86 -7.43 13.29 -8.97
C VAL A 86 -7.49 12.90 -7.48
N GLY A 87 -7.08 11.67 -7.14
CA GLY A 87 -6.91 11.24 -5.76
C GLY A 87 -5.84 12.05 -5.00
N GLY A 88 -4.73 12.40 -5.65
CA GLY A 88 -3.67 13.25 -5.08
C GLY A 88 -4.17 14.64 -4.71
N LEU A 89 -4.93 15.27 -5.62
CA LEU A 89 -5.60 16.55 -5.36
C LEU A 89 -6.59 16.43 -4.19
N TYR A 90 -7.37 15.36 -4.14
CA TYR A 90 -8.27 15.06 -3.03
C TYR A 90 -7.52 14.86 -1.71
N GLY A 91 -6.36 14.19 -1.73
CA GLY A 91 -5.49 14.01 -0.58
C GLY A 91 -4.92 15.33 -0.03
N ALA A 92 -4.47 16.21 -0.91
CA ALA A 92 -4.05 17.57 -0.55
C ALA A 92 -5.21 18.38 0.05
N ALA A 93 -6.38 18.33 -0.59
CA ALA A 93 -7.58 19.01 -0.12
C ALA A 93 -8.05 18.50 1.24
N ALA A 94 -7.91 17.20 1.53
CA ALA A 94 -8.27 16.60 2.81
C ALA A 94 -7.41 17.12 3.98
N GLU A 95 -6.14 17.45 3.75
CA GLU A 95 -5.25 18.07 4.76
C GLU A 95 -5.60 19.55 4.98
N LEU A 96 -5.97 20.27 3.91
CA LEU A 96 -6.34 21.69 3.99
C LEU A 96 -7.72 21.88 4.63
N GLN A 97 -8.69 21.06 4.22
CA GLN A 97 -10.09 21.16 4.64
C GLN A 97 -10.66 19.77 4.91
N PRO A 98 -10.58 19.28 6.17
CA PRO A 98 -11.03 17.94 6.55
C PRO A 98 -12.48 17.61 6.19
N ARG A 99 -13.34 18.64 6.09
CA ARG A 99 -14.75 18.52 5.66
C ARG A 99 -14.89 17.89 4.27
N VAL A 100 -13.87 17.98 3.41
CA VAL A 100 -13.84 17.36 2.08
C VAL A 100 -13.94 15.83 2.16
N THR A 101 -13.57 15.24 3.30
CA THR A 101 -13.66 13.78 3.53
C THR A 101 -15.04 13.31 4.03
N ALA A 102 -16.00 14.22 4.16
CA ALA A 102 -17.36 13.90 4.56
C ALA A 102 -18.02 12.90 3.59
N GLY A 103 -18.90 12.03 4.12
CA GLY A 103 -19.52 10.97 3.33
C GLY A 103 -18.56 9.86 2.92
N CYS A 104 -17.42 9.70 3.61
CA CYS A 104 -16.43 8.65 3.34
C CYS A 104 -15.97 8.62 1.87
N GLY A 105 -15.79 9.80 1.26
CA GLY A 105 -15.31 9.95 -0.12
C GLY A 105 -16.39 9.84 -1.20
N THR A 106 -17.64 9.48 -0.87
CA THR A 106 -18.72 9.38 -1.87
C THR A 106 -19.11 10.73 -2.47
N VAL A 107 -19.14 11.80 -1.67
CA VAL A 107 -19.37 13.18 -2.14
C VAL A 107 -18.27 13.59 -3.12
N PHE A 108 -17.02 13.25 -2.80
CA PHE A 108 -15.89 13.43 -3.71
C PHE A 108 -16.05 12.62 -4.99
N GLY A 109 -16.53 11.37 -4.91
CA GLY A 109 -16.85 10.56 -6.08
C GLY A 109 -17.86 11.23 -7.02
N VAL A 110 -18.98 11.75 -6.48
CA VAL A 110 -19.98 12.49 -7.26
C VAL A 110 -19.37 13.75 -7.89
N ALA A 111 -18.55 14.48 -7.14
CA ALA A 111 -17.84 15.64 -7.66
C ALA A 111 -16.87 15.25 -8.78
N ALA A 112 -16.15 14.15 -8.63
CA ALA A 112 -15.23 13.61 -9.65
C ALA A 112 -15.98 13.20 -10.92
N ALA A 113 -17.13 12.51 -10.81
CA ALA A 113 -17.97 12.19 -11.97
C ALA A 113 -18.42 13.45 -12.71
N THR A 114 -18.92 14.44 -11.97
CA THR A 114 -19.43 15.68 -12.55
C THR A 114 -18.32 16.47 -13.24
N VAL A 115 -17.18 16.62 -12.58
CA VAL A 115 -16.05 17.39 -13.13
C VAL A 115 -15.38 16.60 -14.26
N VAL A 116 -14.97 15.36 -14.04
CA VAL A 116 -14.19 14.61 -15.02
C VAL A 116 -15.06 14.14 -16.19
N ASP A 117 -16.14 13.40 -15.91
CA ASP A 117 -16.92 12.72 -16.95
C ASP A 117 -17.91 13.65 -17.64
N GLU A 118 -18.58 14.54 -16.90
CA GLU A 118 -19.64 15.39 -17.46
C GLU A 118 -19.13 16.76 -17.98
N THR A 119 -17.94 17.21 -17.55
CA THR A 119 -17.36 18.48 -18.02
C THR A 119 -16.05 18.34 -18.78
N LEU A 120 -14.99 17.75 -18.20
CA LEU A 120 -13.67 17.72 -18.84
C LEU A 120 -13.66 16.80 -20.07
N VAL A 121 -14.20 15.58 -19.96
CA VAL A 121 -14.23 14.62 -21.06
C VAL A 121 -14.96 15.19 -22.30
N PRO A 122 -16.16 15.80 -22.19
CA PRO A 122 -16.82 16.47 -23.31
C PRO A 122 -16.08 17.74 -23.78
N ALA A 123 -15.57 18.57 -22.87
CA ALA A 123 -14.85 19.80 -23.22
C ALA A 123 -13.61 19.52 -24.07
N PHE A 124 -12.89 18.43 -23.78
CA PHE A 124 -11.74 17.97 -24.56
C PHE A 124 -12.12 17.08 -25.75
N ARG A 125 -13.42 16.86 -26.00
CA ARG A 125 -13.96 16.02 -27.10
C ARG A 125 -13.52 14.55 -27.02
N PHE A 126 -13.33 14.05 -25.81
CA PHE A 126 -13.05 12.63 -25.55
C PHE A 126 -14.34 11.81 -25.35
N GLY A 127 -15.48 12.46 -25.11
CA GLY A 127 -16.79 11.81 -25.01
C GLY A 127 -17.91 12.71 -25.49
N ASP A 128 -19.13 12.17 -25.56
CA ASP A 128 -20.32 12.93 -25.88
C ASP A 128 -20.78 13.72 -24.64
N PRO A 129 -21.34 14.94 -24.81
CA PRO A 129 -21.90 15.71 -23.71
C PRO A 129 -23.14 15.02 -23.12
N ILE A 130 -23.52 15.43 -21.90
CA ILE A 130 -24.67 14.90 -21.15
C ILE A 130 -25.98 14.87 -21.97
N THR A 131 -26.16 15.81 -22.90
CA THR A 131 -27.34 15.92 -23.75
C THR A 131 -27.40 14.92 -24.91
N ARG A 132 -26.30 14.23 -25.22
CA ARG A 132 -26.17 13.29 -26.34
C ARG A 132 -25.84 11.86 -25.91
N ALA A 133 -25.30 11.69 -24.72
CA ALA A 133 -24.96 10.39 -24.18
C ALA A 133 -26.24 9.55 -23.89
N PRO A 134 -26.15 8.21 -23.92
CA PRO A 134 -27.27 7.34 -23.56
C PRO A 134 -27.76 7.61 -22.13
N LEU A 135 -29.07 7.63 -21.89
CA LEU A 135 -29.62 7.93 -20.56
C LEU A 135 -29.08 7.00 -19.44
N GLN A 136 -28.79 5.75 -19.76
CA GLN A 136 -28.23 4.78 -18.82
C GLN A 136 -26.75 5.02 -18.46
N SER A 137 -26.00 5.81 -19.25
CA SER A 137 -24.58 6.08 -18.97
C SER A 137 -24.38 6.99 -17.77
N HIS A 138 -25.31 7.88 -17.46
CA HIS A 138 -25.22 8.78 -16.32
C HIS A 138 -25.28 8.05 -14.98
N PRO A 139 -26.37 7.31 -14.65
CA PRO A 139 -26.40 6.56 -13.39
C PRO A 139 -25.27 5.53 -13.32
N TYR A 140 -24.89 4.93 -14.45
CA TYR A 140 -23.73 4.04 -14.51
C TYR A 140 -22.42 4.74 -14.12
N SER A 141 -22.13 5.93 -14.67
CA SER A 141 -20.93 6.70 -14.34
C SER A 141 -20.94 7.16 -12.87
N TYR A 142 -22.05 7.73 -12.40
CA TYR A 142 -22.16 8.20 -11.03
C TYR A 142 -22.01 7.07 -10.00
N VAL A 143 -22.64 5.91 -10.21
CA VAL A 143 -22.48 4.75 -9.31
C VAL A 143 -21.06 4.22 -9.34
N SER A 144 -20.43 4.12 -10.51
CA SER A 144 -19.02 3.75 -10.64
C SER A 144 -18.13 4.71 -9.84
N HIS A 145 -18.42 6.00 -9.89
CA HIS A 145 -17.66 7.03 -9.18
C HIS A 145 -17.92 7.08 -7.67
N LEU A 146 -19.09 6.63 -7.19
CA LEU A 146 -19.31 6.39 -5.76
C LEU A 146 -18.36 5.30 -5.25
N VAL A 147 -18.18 4.22 -6.02
CA VAL A 147 -17.21 3.16 -5.71
C VAL A 147 -15.79 3.74 -5.71
N TYR A 148 -15.39 4.47 -6.75
CA TYR A 148 -14.10 5.16 -6.78
C TYR A 148 -13.87 6.02 -5.53
N GLY A 149 -14.80 6.92 -5.21
CA GLY A 149 -14.66 7.83 -4.08
C GLY A 149 -14.55 7.12 -2.72
N ALA A 150 -15.38 6.10 -2.49
CA ALA A 150 -15.36 5.31 -1.26
C ALA A 150 -14.04 4.56 -1.06
N PHE A 151 -13.54 3.91 -2.12
CA PHE A 151 -12.27 3.19 -2.07
C PHE A 151 -11.08 4.15 -1.99
N THR A 152 -11.13 5.29 -2.68
CA THR A 152 -10.09 6.33 -2.58
C THR A 152 -9.97 6.89 -1.18
N GLU A 153 -11.07 7.24 -0.51
CA GLU A 153 -11.00 7.73 0.87
C GLU A 153 -10.53 6.66 1.85
N SER A 154 -11.01 5.42 1.70
CA SER A 154 -10.61 4.31 2.57
C SER A 154 -9.11 4.04 2.46
N ALA A 155 -8.58 3.96 1.24
CA ALA A 155 -7.16 3.79 0.97
C ALA A 155 -6.34 5.01 1.42
N ARG A 156 -6.81 6.23 1.17
CA ARG A 156 -6.12 7.46 1.62
C ARG A 156 -5.98 7.49 3.15
N ARG A 157 -7.05 7.17 3.90
CA ARG A 157 -6.99 7.08 5.38
C ARG A 157 -5.97 6.05 5.84
N PHE A 158 -5.97 4.88 5.22
CA PHE A 158 -5.01 3.82 5.51
C PHE A 158 -3.57 4.30 5.28
N PHE A 159 -3.25 4.81 4.09
CA PHE A 159 -1.89 5.28 3.77
C PHE A 159 -1.46 6.49 4.59
N ARG A 160 -2.38 7.41 4.90
CA ARG A 160 -2.08 8.59 5.73
C ARG A 160 -1.66 8.17 7.14
N ARG A 161 -2.36 7.19 7.72
CA ARG A 161 -1.99 6.63 9.02
C ARG A 161 -0.68 5.86 8.92
N PHE A 162 -0.55 4.98 7.93
CA PHE A 162 0.66 4.20 7.70
C PHE A 162 1.91 5.08 7.57
N PHE A 163 1.90 6.10 6.72
CA PHE A 163 3.03 7.02 6.55
C PHE A 163 3.29 7.88 7.80
N GLY A 164 2.25 8.20 8.57
CA GLY A 164 2.42 8.80 9.90
C GLY A 164 3.21 7.89 10.84
N ASP A 165 2.80 6.62 10.94
CA ASP A 165 3.48 5.62 11.77
C ASP A 165 4.94 5.39 11.31
N VAL A 166 5.19 5.37 9.98
CA VAL A 166 6.55 5.33 9.40
C VAL A 166 7.37 6.55 9.85
N GLY A 167 6.80 7.75 9.77
CA GLY A 167 7.46 8.99 10.17
C GLY A 167 7.85 8.97 11.64
N THR A 168 6.93 8.57 12.51
CA THR A 168 7.18 8.39 13.95
C THR A 168 8.29 7.36 14.20
N GLY A 169 8.22 6.18 13.57
CA GLY A 169 9.26 5.15 13.70
C GLY A 169 10.64 5.65 13.23
N ALA A 170 10.68 6.36 12.10
CA ALA A 170 11.93 6.92 11.58
C ALA A 170 12.52 8.00 12.51
N GLN A 171 11.66 8.81 13.15
CA GLN A 171 12.08 9.81 14.12
C GLN A 171 12.68 9.16 15.37
N LEU A 172 12.04 8.13 15.92
CA LEU A 172 12.56 7.36 17.05
C LEU A 172 13.96 6.79 16.77
N VAL A 173 14.18 6.24 15.58
CA VAL A 173 15.49 5.72 15.18
C VAL A 173 16.54 6.83 15.09
N ARG A 174 16.18 8.01 14.57
CA ARG A 174 17.09 9.17 14.46
C ARG A 174 17.46 9.72 15.84
N GLU A 175 16.49 9.84 16.73
CA GLU A 175 16.68 10.34 18.10
C GLU A 175 17.55 9.38 18.92
N ALA A 176 17.26 8.08 18.88
CA ALA A 176 18.07 7.06 19.53
C ALA A 176 19.53 7.09 19.04
N LYS A 177 19.73 7.21 17.72
CA LYS A 177 21.05 7.34 17.11
C LYS A 177 21.76 8.63 17.56
N ALA A 178 21.05 9.76 17.64
CA ALA A 178 21.62 11.04 18.09
C ALA A 178 22.04 11.00 19.57
N GLN A 179 21.32 10.26 20.40
CA GLN A 179 21.60 10.08 21.82
C GLN A 179 22.60 8.94 22.11
N GLY A 180 22.96 8.14 21.10
CA GLY A 180 23.85 6.98 21.27
C GLY A 180 23.21 5.83 22.05
N VAL A 181 21.87 5.79 22.13
CA VAL A 181 21.12 4.73 22.84
C VAL A 181 20.53 3.72 21.85
N PRO A 182 20.42 2.44 22.22
CA PRO A 182 19.80 1.44 21.36
C PRO A 182 18.28 1.68 21.25
N VAL A 183 17.72 1.40 20.08
CA VAL A 183 16.26 1.29 19.93
C VAL A 183 15.81 -0.02 20.56
N VAL A 184 14.80 0.04 21.43
CA VAL A 184 14.21 -1.15 22.07
C VAL A 184 12.71 -1.14 21.78
N ALA A 185 12.30 -1.90 20.77
CA ALA A 185 10.90 -2.11 20.48
C ALA A 185 10.24 -2.96 21.57
N VAL A 186 8.99 -2.62 21.90
CA VAL A 186 8.11 -3.48 22.72
C VAL A 186 7.43 -4.49 21.80
N LYS A 187 7.28 -5.72 22.30
CA LYS A 187 6.55 -6.78 21.61
C LYS A 187 5.10 -6.34 21.31
N PRO A 188 4.65 -6.38 20.05
CA PRO A 188 3.28 -6.03 19.72
C PRO A 188 2.28 -7.10 20.16
N ALA A 189 1.05 -6.68 20.45
CA ALA A 189 -0.09 -7.59 20.54
C ALA A 189 -0.50 -8.07 19.13
N ASP A 190 -1.17 -9.23 19.07
CA ASP A 190 -1.79 -9.78 17.85
C ASP A 190 -3.06 -9.00 17.46
N SER A 191 -2.90 -7.71 17.20
CA SER A 191 -3.98 -6.82 16.78
C SER A 191 -4.24 -6.95 15.28
N ARG A 192 -5.42 -6.52 14.82
CA ARG A 192 -5.73 -6.41 13.38
C ARG A 192 -4.67 -5.60 12.62
N ARG A 193 -4.10 -4.57 13.27
CA ARG A 193 -3.04 -3.73 12.69
C ARG A 193 -1.75 -4.53 12.51
N THR A 194 -1.34 -5.29 13.53
CA THR A 194 -0.15 -6.15 13.46
C THR A 194 -0.29 -7.21 12.36
N LEU A 195 -1.47 -7.84 12.23
CA LEU A 195 -1.73 -8.81 11.17
C LEU A 195 -1.70 -8.18 9.77
N LEU A 196 -2.24 -6.96 9.64
CA LEU A 196 -2.18 -6.20 8.40
C LEU A 196 -0.74 -5.83 8.03
N LEU A 197 0.07 -5.36 8.99
CA LEU A 197 1.48 -5.06 8.76
C LEU A 197 2.27 -6.33 8.44
N ALA A 198 1.99 -7.46 9.09
CA ALA A 198 2.60 -8.75 8.75
C ALA A 198 2.26 -9.18 7.32
N PHE A 199 1.00 -9.02 6.90
CA PHE A 199 0.57 -9.24 5.52
C PHE A 199 1.30 -8.32 4.52
N LEU A 200 1.44 -7.03 4.84
CA LEU A 200 2.14 -6.06 3.98
C LEU A 200 3.64 -6.33 3.90
N LEU A 201 4.27 -6.74 5.00
CA LEU A 201 5.66 -7.18 5.00
C LEU A 201 5.81 -8.42 4.12
N GLY A 202 4.96 -9.44 4.31
CA GLY A 202 4.96 -10.63 3.46
C GLY A 202 4.73 -10.33 1.99
N SER A 203 3.89 -9.33 1.67
CA SER A 203 3.62 -8.91 0.28
C SER A 203 4.86 -8.44 -0.48
N THR A 204 5.90 -7.98 0.22
CA THR A 204 7.16 -7.61 -0.45
C THR A 204 7.97 -8.81 -0.94
N ALA A 205 7.65 -10.03 -0.46
CA ALA A 205 8.20 -11.28 -1.00
C ALA A 205 7.78 -11.54 -2.46
N GLY A 206 6.64 -10.98 -2.89
CA GLY A 206 6.11 -11.14 -4.24
C GLY A 206 7.11 -10.71 -5.32
N PRO A 207 7.51 -9.43 -5.37
CA PRO A 207 8.56 -8.96 -6.27
C PRO A 207 9.94 -9.55 -5.94
N ARG A 208 10.28 -9.72 -4.65
CA ARG A 208 11.59 -10.24 -4.22
C ARG A 208 11.49 -11.12 -2.98
N THR A 209 11.82 -12.40 -3.15
CA THR A 209 11.69 -13.44 -2.12
C THR A 209 12.46 -13.08 -0.86
N SER A 210 13.68 -12.55 -1.00
CA SER A 210 14.56 -12.20 0.13
C SER A 210 14.20 -10.87 0.82
N ALA A 211 13.40 -10.00 0.20
CA ALA A 211 13.18 -8.64 0.70
C ALA A 211 12.64 -8.58 2.13
N PRO A 212 11.52 -9.25 2.49
CA PRO A 212 11.00 -9.15 3.84
C PRO A 212 11.91 -9.82 4.87
N LEU A 213 12.55 -10.94 4.51
CA LEU A 213 13.42 -11.67 5.44
C LEU A 213 14.70 -10.91 5.77
N THR A 214 15.33 -10.31 4.75
CA THR A 214 16.53 -9.49 4.92
C THR A 214 16.23 -8.25 5.74
N VAL A 215 15.14 -7.56 5.44
CA VAL A 215 14.75 -6.36 6.19
C VAL A 215 14.33 -6.72 7.62
N ALA A 216 13.59 -7.81 7.83
CA ALA A 216 13.23 -8.27 9.18
C ALA A 216 14.47 -8.63 10.01
N SER A 217 15.49 -9.25 9.40
CA SER A 217 16.76 -9.55 10.07
C SER A 217 17.51 -8.28 10.49
N TRP A 218 17.61 -7.30 9.59
CA TRP A 218 18.19 -6.00 9.91
C TRP A 218 17.38 -5.24 10.98
N ALA A 219 16.06 -5.23 10.87
CA ALA A 219 15.18 -4.59 11.84
C ALA A 219 15.29 -5.24 13.23
N ALA A 220 15.37 -6.57 13.30
CA ALA A 220 15.63 -7.30 14.54
C ALA A 220 17.03 -6.98 15.11
N LYS A 221 18.06 -6.95 14.25
CA LYS A 221 19.44 -6.60 14.64
C LYS A 221 19.56 -5.18 15.18
N CYS A 222 18.82 -4.24 14.59
CA CYS A 222 18.76 -2.84 15.01
C CYS A 222 17.78 -2.58 16.17
N GLY A 223 17.09 -3.61 16.67
CA GLY A 223 16.15 -3.51 17.79
C GLY A 223 14.79 -2.89 17.47
N TRP A 224 14.46 -2.71 16.18
CA TRP A 224 13.17 -2.18 15.73
C TRP A 224 12.04 -3.20 15.87
N ILE A 225 12.40 -4.49 15.94
CA ILE A 225 11.49 -5.61 16.16
C ILE A 225 12.10 -6.47 17.27
N ASP A 226 11.29 -6.82 18.27
CA ASP A 226 11.74 -7.66 19.38
C ASP A 226 11.46 -9.14 19.13
N VAL A 227 12.51 -9.92 18.89
CA VAL A 227 12.46 -11.37 18.70
C VAL A 227 13.28 -12.13 19.76
N LYS A 228 13.85 -11.44 20.75
CA LYS A 228 14.93 -11.97 21.61
C LYS A 228 14.53 -13.23 22.36
N ASP A 229 13.31 -13.25 22.88
CA ASP A 229 12.83 -14.39 23.66
C ASP A 229 12.19 -15.48 22.79
N SER A 230 12.28 -15.44 21.46
CA SER A 230 11.52 -16.29 20.52
C SER A 230 12.37 -17.32 19.77
N PRO A 231 11.76 -18.34 19.13
CA PRO A 231 12.48 -19.24 18.22
C PRO A 231 13.18 -18.51 17.05
N LEU A 232 12.74 -17.29 16.73
CA LEU A 232 13.30 -16.45 15.69
C LEU A 232 14.38 -15.48 16.20
N ALA A 233 14.87 -15.64 17.44
CA ALA A 233 15.94 -14.80 18.00
C ALA A 233 17.19 -14.75 17.13
N PHE A 234 17.47 -15.82 16.38
CA PHE A 234 18.62 -15.89 15.46
C PHE A 234 18.56 -14.82 14.35
N LEU A 235 17.37 -14.32 13.96
CA LEU A 235 17.22 -13.27 12.94
C LEU A 235 17.89 -11.95 13.36
N GLY A 236 17.95 -11.68 14.67
CA GLY A 236 18.66 -10.51 15.21
C GLY A 236 20.18 -10.68 15.31
N SER A 237 20.75 -11.80 14.85
CA SER A 237 22.18 -12.08 14.94
C SER A 237 22.97 -11.45 13.78
N THR A 238 24.27 -11.22 14.00
CA THR A 238 25.19 -10.76 12.94
C THR A 238 25.30 -11.82 11.83
N HIS A 239 25.21 -13.10 12.17
CA HIS A 239 25.23 -14.20 11.19
C HIS A 239 24.02 -14.17 10.26
N ALA A 240 22.81 -13.97 10.79
CA ALA A 240 21.61 -13.87 9.96
C ALA A 240 21.74 -12.74 8.93
N VAL A 241 22.11 -11.54 9.38
CA VAL A 241 22.35 -10.40 8.48
C VAL A 241 23.45 -10.69 7.45
N ALA A 242 24.54 -11.34 7.85
CA ALA A 242 25.64 -11.70 6.97
C ALA A 242 25.26 -12.76 5.92
N VAL A 243 24.21 -13.54 6.13
CA VAL A 243 23.68 -14.53 5.18
C VAL A 243 22.59 -13.93 4.29
N THR A 244 21.62 -13.23 4.89
CA THR A 244 20.46 -12.70 4.15
C THR A 244 20.85 -11.55 3.21
N THR A 245 21.85 -10.75 3.58
CA THR A 245 22.29 -9.61 2.75
C THR A 245 22.94 -10.06 1.44
N PRO A 246 23.95 -10.97 1.43
CA PRO A 246 24.45 -11.53 0.18
C PRO A 246 23.40 -12.28 -0.62
N MET A 247 22.45 -12.98 0.04
CA MET A 247 21.34 -13.63 -0.65
C MET A 247 20.45 -12.62 -1.38
N ALA A 248 20.14 -11.49 -0.75
CA ALA A 248 19.42 -10.39 -1.39
C ALA A 248 20.18 -9.79 -2.58
N ILE A 249 21.49 -9.57 -2.43
CA ILE A 249 22.34 -9.09 -3.52
C ILE A 249 22.37 -10.12 -4.67
N GLY A 250 22.49 -11.41 -4.35
CA GLY A 250 22.46 -12.50 -5.32
C GLY A 250 21.15 -12.55 -6.09
N GLU A 251 20.00 -12.43 -5.42
CA GLU A 251 18.68 -12.37 -6.06
C GLU A 251 18.58 -11.18 -7.02
N LEU A 252 19.13 -10.01 -6.68
CA LEU A 252 19.17 -8.83 -7.56
C LEU A 252 20.06 -9.00 -8.81
N ILE A 253 21.13 -9.82 -8.71
CA ILE A 253 22.07 -10.08 -9.81
C ILE A 253 21.53 -11.18 -10.73
N VAL A 254 21.10 -12.30 -10.15
CA VAL A 254 20.61 -13.48 -10.89
C VAL A 254 19.36 -13.12 -11.69
N ASP A 255 18.52 -12.23 -11.16
CA ASP A 255 17.32 -11.78 -11.86
C ASP A 255 17.58 -10.95 -13.12
N LYS A 256 18.83 -10.55 -13.36
CA LYS A 256 19.26 -9.81 -14.56
C LYS A 256 19.91 -10.71 -15.61
N LEU A 257 20.03 -12.02 -15.36
CA LEU A 257 20.62 -12.98 -16.29
C LEU A 257 19.55 -13.58 -17.24
N PRO A 258 19.89 -13.95 -18.49
CA PRO A 258 18.94 -14.39 -19.52
C PRO A 258 18.26 -15.75 -19.26
N ALA A 259 18.39 -16.32 -18.06
CA ALA A 259 17.89 -17.64 -17.70
C ALA A 259 17.10 -17.55 -16.39
N THR A 260 15.82 -17.20 -16.49
CA THR A 260 14.88 -17.26 -15.37
C THR A 260 13.89 -18.41 -15.60
N PRO A 261 13.84 -19.42 -14.70
CA PRO A 261 12.70 -20.33 -14.59
C PRO A 261 11.41 -19.56 -14.30
N ASP A 262 10.25 -20.14 -14.63
CA ASP A 262 8.95 -19.48 -14.46
C ASP A 262 8.71 -19.12 -12.98
N ARG A 263 8.39 -17.86 -12.70
CA ARG A 263 8.26 -17.34 -11.32
C ARG A 263 7.07 -17.90 -10.54
N THR A 264 6.19 -18.64 -11.20
CA THR A 264 5.08 -19.44 -10.63
C THR A 264 5.46 -20.88 -10.37
N ASP A 265 6.72 -21.27 -10.60
CA ASP A 265 7.20 -22.60 -10.26
C ASP A 265 6.94 -22.88 -8.78
N PRO A 266 6.35 -24.04 -8.43
CA PRO A 266 5.96 -24.36 -7.06
C PRO A 266 7.06 -24.14 -6.01
N PRO A 267 8.36 -24.41 -6.29
CA PRO A 267 9.44 -24.09 -5.36
C PRO A 267 9.61 -22.59 -5.07
N GLY A 268 9.46 -21.73 -6.10
CA GLY A 268 9.60 -20.28 -5.95
C GLY A 268 8.46 -19.67 -5.15
N LEU A 269 7.22 -20.12 -5.38
CA LEU A 269 6.07 -19.68 -4.58
C LEU A 269 6.20 -20.13 -3.12
N ALA A 270 6.63 -21.38 -2.88
CA ALA A 270 6.86 -21.90 -1.54
C ALA A 270 7.93 -21.09 -0.80
N ALA A 271 9.04 -20.75 -1.46
CA ALA A 271 10.10 -19.93 -0.87
C ALA A 271 9.58 -18.53 -0.47
N ARG A 272 8.75 -17.89 -1.31
CA ARG A 272 8.13 -16.59 -0.99
C ARG A 272 7.16 -16.69 0.18
N ALA A 273 6.32 -17.72 0.21
CA ALA A 273 5.39 -17.96 1.30
C ALA A 273 6.12 -18.19 2.63
N VAL A 274 7.20 -18.99 2.63
CA VAL A 274 8.03 -19.23 3.82
C VAL A 274 8.74 -17.94 4.27
N SER A 275 9.32 -17.19 3.34
CA SER A 275 9.95 -15.90 3.64
C SER A 275 8.96 -14.91 4.27
N GLY A 276 7.76 -14.80 3.68
CA GLY A 276 6.67 -13.99 4.22
C GLY A 276 6.21 -14.47 5.60
N ALA A 277 6.10 -15.79 5.82
CA ALA A 277 5.70 -16.36 7.10
C ALA A 277 6.69 -16.05 8.22
N ILE A 278 7.99 -16.28 7.96
CA ILE A 278 9.06 -16.01 8.94
C ILE A 278 9.09 -14.52 9.27
N SER A 279 9.01 -13.66 8.25
CA SER A 279 9.07 -12.21 8.42
C SER A 279 7.85 -11.65 9.15
N GLY A 280 6.65 -12.14 8.82
CA GLY A 280 5.41 -11.77 9.50
C GLY A 280 5.40 -12.21 10.97
N ALA A 281 5.84 -13.44 11.24
CA ALA A 281 6.01 -13.93 12.62
C ALA A 281 7.01 -13.08 13.39
N ALA A 282 8.16 -12.75 12.78
CA ALA A 282 9.19 -11.92 13.39
C ALA A 282 8.65 -10.54 13.76
N LEU A 283 7.95 -9.86 12.85
CA LEU A 283 7.31 -8.55 13.07
C LEU A 283 6.38 -8.56 14.29
N ALA A 284 5.69 -9.68 14.53
CA ALA A 284 4.77 -9.88 15.65
C ALA A 284 5.44 -10.47 16.92
N GLY A 285 6.77 -10.42 17.02
CA GLY A 285 7.51 -10.88 18.20
C GLY A 285 7.94 -12.35 18.18
N GLY A 286 7.92 -12.97 17.01
CA GLY A 286 8.58 -14.25 16.72
C GLY A 286 7.83 -15.53 17.09
N ARG A 287 6.63 -15.44 17.67
CA ARG A 287 5.79 -16.62 18.04
C ARG A 287 4.37 -16.62 17.47
N SER A 288 3.94 -15.52 16.84
CA SER A 288 2.57 -15.36 16.38
C SER A 288 2.32 -16.16 15.10
N TRP A 289 1.62 -17.29 15.23
CA TRP A 289 1.18 -18.07 14.06
C TRP A 289 0.18 -17.29 13.17
N PRO A 290 -0.75 -16.46 13.69
CA PRO A 290 -1.63 -15.68 12.83
C PRO A 290 -0.87 -14.65 11.99
N ALA A 291 0.18 -14.02 12.55
CA ALA A 291 1.04 -13.11 11.80
C ALA A 291 1.91 -13.85 10.77
N ALA A 292 2.38 -15.05 11.10
CA ALA A 292 3.06 -15.92 10.13
C ALA A 292 2.14 -16.25 8.94
N PHE A 293 0.91 -16.66 9.22
CA PHE A 293 -0.08 -16.96 8.19
C PHE A 293 -0.41 -15.72 7.35
N ALA A 294 -0.62 -14.57 7.99
CA ALA A 294 -0.86 -13.30 7.30
C ALA A 294 0.30 -12.93 6.37
N GLY A 295 1.55 -13.07 6.83
CA GLY A 295 2.74 -12.84 6.00
C GLY A 295 2.85 -13.80 4.82
N ALA A 296 2.57 -15.10 5.03
CA ALA A 296 2.54 -16.07 3.93
C ALA A 296 1.48 -15.71 2.87
N MET A 297 0.27 -15.36 3.32
CA MET A 297 -0.82 -14.95 2.44
C MET A 297 -0.48 -13.67 1.67
N GLY A 298 0.17 -12.70 2.31
CA GLY A 298 0.68 -11.50 1.66
C GLY A 298 1.61 -11.84 0.51
N ALA A 299 2.59 -12.71 0.75
CA ALA A 299 3.54 -13.16 -0.26
C ALA A 299 2.85 -13.84 -1.45
N VAL A 300 1.90 -14.73 -1.19
CA VAL A 300 1.15 -15.45 -2.22
C VAL A 300 0.31 -14.49 -3.06
N VAL A 301 -0.49 -13.64 -2.42
CA VAL A 301 -1.35 -12.66 -3.11
C VAL A 301 -0.51 -11.72 -3.97
N ALA A 302 0.60 -11.19 -3.42
CA ALA A 302 1.47 -10.29 -4.16
C ALA A 302 2.21 -10.98 -5.32
N THR A 303 2.52 -12.28 -5.21
CA THR A 303 3.14 -13.04 -6.31
C THR A 303 2.20 -13.15 -7.52
N TYR A 304 0.93 -13.53 -7.29
CA TYR A 304 -0.06 -13.62 -8.36
C TYR A 304 -0.45 -12.25 -8.92
N ALA A 305 -0.65 -11.25 -8.05
CA ALA A 305 -0.94 -9.89 -8.49
C ALA A 305 0.23 -9.31 -9.32
N GLY A 306 1.47 -9.49 -8.86
CA GLY A 306 2.68 -9.04 -9.55
C GLY A 306 2.86 -9.70 -10.93
N TYR A 307 2.58 -10.99 -11.06
CA TYR A 307 2.61 -11.69 -12.35
C TYR A 307 1.67 -11.03 -13.38
N THR A 308 0.41 -10.81 -13.01
CA THR A 308 -0.57 -10.17 -13.92
C THR A 308 -0.22 -8.73 -14.28
N LEU A 309 0.35 -7.98 -13.32
CA LEU A 309 0.74 -6.60 -13.55
C LEU A 309 1.97 -6.51 -14.46
N ARG A 310 2.95 -7.40 -14.26
CA ARG A 310 4.20 -7.41 -15.03
C ARG A 310 3.98 -7.83 -16.49
N GLU A 311 3.11 -8.79 -16.74
CA GLU A 311 2.72 -9.18 -18.10
C GLU A 311 2.13 -7.98 -18.86
N LYS A 312 1.17 -7.28 -18.23
CA LYS A 312 0.59 -6.05 -18.79
C LYS A 312 1.61 -4.93 -19.01
N LEU A 313 2.54 -4.74 -18.08
CA LEU A 313 3.54 -3.66 -18.14
C LEU A 313 4.67 -3.95 -19.14
N SER A 314 5.16 -5.19 -19.23
CA SER A 314 6.22 -5.59 -20.17
C SER A 314 5.73 -5.46 -21.61
N ASP A 315 4.49 -5.89 -21.89
CA ASP A 315 3.83 -5.69 -23.19
C ASP A 315 3.68 -4.21 -23.57
N ALA A 316 3.44 -3.35 -22.58
CA ALA A 316 3.22 -1.92 -22.79
C ALA A 316 4.53 -1.13 -22.98
N LEU A 317 5.55 -1.38 -22.16
CA LEU A 317 6.75 -0.55 -22.06
C LEU A 317 7.92 -1.02 -22.94
N GLY A 318 8.00 -2.31 -23.30
CA GLY A 318 9.05 -2.85 -24.17
C GLY A 318 10.49 -2.73 -23.64
N HIS A 319 10.67 -2.37 -22.36
CA HIS A 319 11.95 -2.25 -21.68
C HIS A 319 11.85 -2.86 -20.27
N ASP A 320 12.49 -4.01 -20.04
CA ASP A 320 12.35 -4.77 -18.78
C ASP A 320 13.19 -4.22 -17.63
N PHE A 321 14.27 -3.50 -17.92
CA PHE A 321 15.24 -3.06 -16.91
C PHE A 321 14.72 -1.98 -15.94
N PRO A 322 14.04 -0.90 -16.39
CA PRO A 322 13.51 0.12 -15.47
C PRO A 322 12.39 -0.41 -14.57
N VAL A 323 11.60 -1.35 -15.07
CA VAL A 323 10.49 -1.96 -14.31
C VAL A 323 11.03 -2.81 -13.16
N ALA A 324 12.06 -3.63 -13.41
CA ALA A 324 12.68 -4.44 -12.38
C ALA A 324 13.30 -3.60 -11.24
N ALA A 325 13.96 -2.48 -11.58
CA ALA A 325 14.54 -1.61 -10.55
C ALA A 325 13.47 -0.95 -9.65
N VAL A 326 12.31 -0.59 -10.22
CA VAL A 326 11.18 -0.06 -9.44
C VAL A 326 10.59 -1.14 -8.53
N GLU A 327 10.44 -2.37 -9.02
CA GLU A 327 9.99 -3.50 -8.19
C GLU A 327 10.93 -3.73 -6.99
N ASP A 328 12.24 -3.67 -7.20
CA ASP A 328 13.25 -3.84 -6.14
C ASP A 328 13.14 -2.74 -5.07
N PHE A 329 12.99 -1.49 -5.53
CA PHE A 329 12.82 -0.35 -4.63
C PHE A 329 11.54 -0.48 -3.79
N ILE A 330 10.43 -0.91 -4.41
CA ILE A 330 9.17 -1.18 -3.72
C ILE A 330 9.33 -2.32 -2.72
N ALA A 331 10.05 -3.40 -3.07
CA ALA A 331 10.21 -4.56 -2.21
C ALA A 331 10.98 -4.24 -0.92
N PHE A 332 12.20 -3.73 -1.04
CA PHE A 332 13.05 -3.43 0.11
C PHE A 332 12.61 -2.14 0.83
N GLY A 333 12.22 -1.11 0.08
CA GLY A 333 11.71 0.14 0.63
C GLY A 333 10.40 -0.07 1.37
N GLY A 334 9.45 -0.77 0.77
CA GLY A 334 8.17 -1.13 1.39
C GLY A 334 8.34 -1.95 2.66
N ALA A 335 9.21 -2.97 2.64
CA ALA A 335 9.49 -3.78 3.83
C ALA A 335 10.08 -2.94 4.97
N THR A 336 10.97 -2.01 4.64
CA THR A 336 11.58 -1.09 5.62
C THR A 336 10.53 -0.17 6.22
N MET A 337 9.64 0.39 5.37
CA MET A 337 8.52 1.22 5.83
C MET A 337 7.60 0.44 6.75
N VAL A 338 7.28 -0.83 6.44
CA VAL A 338 6.43 -1.65 7.31
C VAL A 338 7.06 -1.87 8.69
N CYS A 339 8.37 -2.14 8.75
CA CYS A 339 9.07 -2.28 10.03
C CYS A 339 9.08 -0.97 10.84
N LEU A 340 9.29 0.17 10.18
CA LEU A 340 9.22 1.49 10.82
C LEU A 340 7.79 1.83 11.29
N ALA A 341 6.77 1.49 10.51
CA ALA A 341 5.37 1.67 10.89
C ALA A 341 5.01 0.83 12.12
N GLN A 342 5.49 -0.41 12.21
CA GLN A 342 5.31 -1.24 13.40
C GLN A 342 5.96 -0.59 14.62
N LEU A 343 7.20 -0.10 14.49
CA LEU A 343 7.92 0.57 15.57
C LEU A 343 7.18 1.84 16.04
N GLY A 344 6.80 2.72 15.12
CA GLY A 344 6.11 3.97 15.44
C GLY A 344 4.72 3.74 16.06
N SER A 345 3.98 2.76 15.55
CA SER A 345 2.65 2.44 16.07
C SER A 345 2.69 1.76 17.44
N ASN A 346 3.71 0.93 17.72
CA ASN A 346 3.92 0.35 19.06
C ASN A 346 4.28 1.40 20.10
N ALA A 347 5.12 2.37 19.73
CA ALA A 347 5.48 3.47 20.64
C ALA A 347 4.27 4.35 20.98
N ALA A 348 3.40 4.62 20.01
CA ALA A 348 2.15 5.35 20.23
C ALA A 348 1.20 4.59 21.17
N ASP A 349 1.04 3.28 20.99
CA ASP A 349 0.20 2.45 21.85
C ASP A 349 0.76 2.37 23.29
N ALA A 350 2.09 2.28 23.45
CA ALA A 350 2.74 2.28 24.75
C ALA A 350 2.54 3.60 25.50
N ALA A 351 2.62 4.74 24.79
CA ALA A 351 2.34 6.06 25.36
C ALA A 351 0.85 6.28 25.70
N ALA A 352 -0.06 5.61 24.99
CA ALA A 352 -1.50 5.71 25.21
C ALA A 352 -2.02 4.85 26.37
N THR A 353 -1.20 3.93 26.90
CA THR A 353 -1.54 3.12 28.07
C THR A 353 -1.11 3.87 29.33
N PRO A 354 -2.02 4.49 30.10
CA PRO A 354 -1.62 5.29 31.26
C PRO A 354 -1.04 4.38 32.34
N SER A 355 0.08 4.79 32.95
CA SER A 355 0.61 4.18 34.18
C SER A 355 -0.41 4.17 35.33
N ASP A 356 -1.43 5.03 35.26
CA ASP A 356 -2.54 5.13 36.22
C ASP A 356 -3.41 3.88 36.30
N ALA A 357 -3.46 3.01 35.28
CA ALA A 357 -4.27 1.79 35.36
C ALA A 357 -3.64 0.76 36.31
N THR A 358 -2.31 0.72 36.39
CA THR A 358 -1.56 -0.11 37.35
C THR A 358 -1.58 0.49 38.75
N ASP A 359 -1.49 1.82 38.89
CA ASP A 359 -1.60 2.48 40.20
C ASP A 359 -3.04 2.38 40.74
N SER A 360 -4.07 2.57 39.92
CA SER A 360 -5.47 2.36 40.32
C SER A 360 -5.79 0.92 40.68
N TYR A 361 -5.16 -0.07 40.04
CA TYR A 361 -5.36 -1.48 40.37
C TYR A 361 -4.63 -1.87 41.67
N ASN A 362 -3.41 -1.37 41.88
CA ASN A 362 -2.66 -1.58 43.12
C ASN A 362 -3.26 -0.81 44.29
N ASP A 363 -3.81 0.40 44.06
CA ASP A 363 -4.57 1.16 45.05
C ASP A 363 -5.91 0.49 45.37
N ALA A 364 -6.60 -0.07 44.38
CA ALA A 364 -7.81 -0.86 44.64
C ALA A 364 -7.51 -2.12 45.48
N LEU A 365 -6.37 -2.78 45.25
CA LEU A 365 -5.92 -3.93 46.04
C LEU A 365 -5.44 -3.55 47.44
N SER A 366 -4.81 -2.38 47.60
CA SER A 366 -4.38 -1.87 48.91
C SER A 366 -5.57 -1.45 49.78
N VAL A 367 -6.62 -0.88 49.18
CA VAL A 367 -7.91 -0.60 49.84
C VAL A 367 -8.64 -1.89 50.24
N LEU A 368 -8.43 -2.99 49.52
CA LEU A 368 -8.99 -4.32 49.84
C LEU A 368 -8.12 -5.14 50.81
N GLY A 369 -7.01 -4.58 51.30
CA GLY A 369 -6.16 -5.21 52.32
C GLY A 369 -5.36 -6.42 51.85
N TRP A 370 -5.16 -6.59 50.54
CA TRP A 370 -4.38 -7.70 50.01
C TRP A 370 -2.87 -7.38 50.11
N PRO A 371 -2.04 -8.21 50.77
CA PRO A 371 -0.60 -7.93 50.87
C PRO A 371 0.08 -8.04 49.51
N HIS A 372 0.93 -7.06 49.18
CA HIS A 372 1.80 -7.11 48.01
C HIS A 372 2.85 -8.22 48.21
N SER A 373 2.88 -9.19 47.29
CA SER A 373 3.85 -10.28 47.23
C SER A 373 5.00 -9.96 46.28
#